data_AF-A0A955KKA0-F1
#
_entry.id   AF-A0A955KKA0-F1
#
_cell.length_a   1.000
_cell.length_b   1.000
_cell.length_c   1.000
_cell.angle_alpha   90.00
_cell.angle_beta   90.00
_cell.angle_gamma   90.00
#
_symmetry.space_group_name_H-M   'P 1'
#
loop_
_entity.id
_entity.type
_entity.pdbx_description
1 polymer ?
#
loop_
_entity_poly.entity_id
_entity_poly.type
_entity_poly.pdbx_seq_one_letter_code
_entity_poly.pdbx_strand_id
1 'polypeptide(L)' 'MSEQKSTVSKEELKGVQVLGVLNFEARQIGKNFSEFLLLGVQYPKADSGEATPIVPLAETKIGGKLF' A
#
# COMPACT_ATOMS: atom_id res chain seq x y z
N MET A 1 6.89 10.62 -15.71
CA MET A 1 6.21 10.60 -14.39
C MET A 1 5.72 9.18 -14.20
N SER A 2 6.39 8.38 -13.38
CA SER A 2 6.07 6.96 -13.24
C SER A 2 4.74 6.80 -12.49
N GLU A 3 3.70 6.48 -13.24
CA GLU A 3 2.40 6.08 -12.72
C GLU A 3 2.56 4.70 -12.07
N GLN A 4 2.43 4.63 -10.75
CA GLN A 4 2.46 3.35 -10.03
C GLN A 4 1.14 2.63 -10.29
N LYS A 5 1.17 1.61 -11.14
CA LYS A 5 -0.01 0.85 -11.53
C LYS A 5 -0.17 -0.30 -10.53
N SER A 6 -1.12 -0.22 -9.60
CA SER A 6 -1.40 -1.37 -8.72
C SER A 6 -2.11 -2.46 -9.51
N THR A 7 -1.70 -3.71 -9.32
CA THR A 7 -2.32 -4.89 -9.96
C THR A 7 -3.66 -5.27 -9.30
N VAL A 8 -4.00 -4.66 -8.15
CA VAL A 8 -5.22 -4.94 -7.37
C VAL A 8 -6.31 -3.91 -7.68
N SER A 9 -7.54 -4.36 -7.93
CA SER A 9 -8.69 -3.49 -8.16
C SER A 9 -9.14 -2.77 -6.88
N LYS A 10 -9.93 -1.70 -7.04
CA LYS A 10 -10.46 -0.94 -5.89
C LYS A 10 -11.39 -1.79 -5.04
N GLU A 11 -12.13 -2.69 -5.68
CA GLU A 11 -13.09 -3.57 -5.05
C GLU A 11 -12.38 -4.65 -4.22
N GLU A 12 -11.28 -5.21 -4.75
CA GLU A 12 -10.46 -6.20 -4.05
C GLU A 12 -9.73 -5.63 -2.83
N LEU A 13 -9.46 -4.33 -2.79
CA LEU A 13 -8.83 -3.68 -1.62
C LEU A 13 -9.79 -3.47 -0.45
N LYS A 14 -11.11 -3.52 -0.67
CA LYS A 14 -12.08 -3.26 0.41
C LYS A 14 -12.05 -4.38 1.44
N GLY A 15 -11.82 -4.02 2.70
CA GLY A 15 -11.78 -4.97 3.83
C GLY A 15 -10.45 -5.72 3.98
N VAL A 16 -9.46 -5.47 3.11
CA VAL A 16 -8.13 -6.06 3.21
C VAL A 16 -7.31 -5.33 4.26
N GLN A 17 -6.68 -6.09 5.17
CA GLN A 17 -5.70 -5.55 6.10
C GLN A 17 -4.38 -5.29 5.39
N VAL A 18 -3.78 -4.14 5.64
CA VAL A 18 -2.54 -3.70 4.99
C VAL A 18 -1.51 -3.22 6.01
N LEU A 19 -0.24 -3.24 5.61
CA LEU A 19 0.84 -2.69 6.40
C LEU A 19 1.21 -1.29 5.90
N GLY A 20 1.40 -0.36 6.82
CA GLY A 20 1.75 1.02 6.48
C GLY A 20 2.70 1.65 7.48
N VAL A 21 3.50 2.60 6.99
CA VAL A 21 4.37 3.44 7.81
C VAL A 21 3.59 4.70 8.19
N LEU A 22 3.39 4.90 9.49
CA LEU A 22 2.56 5.97 10.05
C LEU A 22 3.34 7.19 10.55
N ASN A 23 4.66 7.10 10.65
CA ASN A 23 5.51 8.14 11.26
C ASN A 23 6.18 9.07 10.24
N PHE A 24 5.72 9.07 9.00
CA PHE A 24 6.16 10.07 8.02
C PHE A 24 5.25 11.28 8.04
N GLU A 25 5.85 12.44 7.79
CA GLU A 25 5.08 13.65 7.50
C GLU A 25 4.12 13.40 6.34
N ALA A 26 2.91 13.96 6.44
CA ALA A 26 1.90 13.83 5.40
C ALA A 26 2.42 14.41 4.07
N ARG A 27 2.16 13.71 2.98
CA ARG A 27 2.65 14.08 1.64
C ARG A 27 1.50 14.45 0.71
N GLN A 28 1.65 15.56 0.00
CA GLN A 28 0.74 15.93 -1.09
C GLN A 28 1.04 15.06 -2.33
N ILE A 29 0.04 14.33 -2.81
CA ILE A 29 0.10 13.54 -4.04
C ILE A 29 -1.02 14.00 -4.98
N GLY A 30 -0.65 14.80 -5.99
CA GLY A 30 -1.62 15.41 -6.88
C GLY A 30 -2.59 16.32 -6.11
N LYS A 31 -3.85 15.92 -6.00
CA LYS A 31 -4.90 16.64 -5.23
C LYS A 31 -5.16 16.06 -3.83
N ASN A 32 -4.51 14.94 -3.48
CA ASN A 32 -4.78 14.23 -2.24
C ASN A 32 -3.64 14.45 -1.24
N PHE A 33 -3.99 14.52 0.05
CA PHE A 33 -3.02 14.42 1.14
C PHE A 33 -2.94 12.95 1.61
N SER A 34 -1.74 12.39 1.65
CA SER A 34 -1.45 11.04 2.13
C SER A 34 -0.80 11.11 3.51
N GLU A 35 -1.48 10.59 4.52
CA GLU A 35 -1.02 10.62 5.93
C GLU A 35 -0.16 9.41 6.30
N PHE A 36 -0.14 8.37 5.45
CA PHE A 36 0.68 7.18 5.65
C PHE A 36 1.24 6.69 4.32
N LEU A 37 2.26 5.83 4.42
CA LEU A 37 2.80 5.10 3.27
C LEU A 37 2.35 3.63 3.34
N LEU A 38 1.55 3.20 2.36
CA LEU A 38 1.20 1.79 2.17
C LEU A 38 2.44 1.00 1.70
N LEU A 39 2.73 -0.12 2.37
CA LEU A 39 3.83 -1.01 1.98
C LEU A 39 3.38 -1.98 0.88
N GLY A 40 4.24 -2.14 -0.12
CA GLY A 40 4.02 -3.07 -1.22
C GLY A 40 5.35 -3.60 -1.75
N VAL A 41 5.29 -4.72 -2.44
CA VAL A 41 6.45 -5.30 -3.16
C VAL A 41 6.22 -5.18 -4.66
N GLN A 42 7.31 -4.94 -5.39
CA GLN A 42 7.25 -4.90 -6.85
C GLN A 42 6.95 -6.30 -7.39
N TYR A 43 6.06 -6.38 -8.38
CA TYR A 43 5.70 -7.66 -8.99
C TYR A 43 6.88 -8.19 -9.83
N PRO A 44 7.40 -9.39 -9.54
CA PRO A 44 8.47 -9.95 -10.35
C PRO A 44 7.88 -10.33 -11.71
N LYS A 45 8.32 -9.64 -12.78
CA LYS A 45 7.98 -9.79 -14.22
C LYS A 45 7.05 -8.75 -14.85
N ALA A 46 6.56 -7.76 -14.11
CA ALA A 46 5.84 -6.65 -14.73
C ALA A 46 6.80 -5.57 -15.22
N ASP A 47 6.48 -4.92 -16.34
CA ASP A 47 7.15 -3.69 -16.75
C ASP A 47 7.12 -2.69 -15.58
N SER A 48 8.25 -2.05 -15.33
CA SER A 48 8.48 -1.07 -14.26
C SER A 48 7.20 -0.32 -13.81
N GLY A 49 6.71 -0.58 -12.60
CA GLY A 49 5.63 0.20 -11.98
C GLY A 49 4.55 -0.61 -11.26
N GLU A 50 4.48 -1.93 -11.48
CA GLU A 50 3.48 -2.76 -10.80
C GLU A 50 3.92 -3.20 -9.41
N ALA A 51 3.05 -2.93 -8.43
CA ALA A 51 3.26 -3.29 -7.04
C ALA A 51 2.01 -3.95 -6.45
N THR A 52 2.23 -4.94 -5.59
CA THR A 52 1.19 -5.59 -4.79
C THR A 52 1.34 -5.23 -3.31
N PRO A 53 0.25 -4.93 -2.58
CA PRO A 53 0.31 -4.63 -1.15
C PRO A 53 0.85 -5.80 -0.33
N ILE A 54 1.59 -5.50 0.74
CA ILE A 54 1.91 -6.50 1.77
C ILE A 54 0.73 -6.59 2.72
N VAL A 55 0.21 -7.81 2.89
CA VAL A 55 -0.92 -8.13 3.77
C VAL A 55 -0.48 -9.14 4.83
N PRO A 56 -1.02 -9.09 6.06
CA PRO A 56 -0.75 -10.12 7.05
C PRO A 56 -1.38 -11.45 6.61
N LEU A 57 -0.68 -12.56 6.87
CA LEU A 57 -1.14 -13.90 6.48
C LEU A 57 -2.41 -14.34 7.24
N ALA A 58 -2.59 -13.83 8.47
CA ALA A 58 -3.77 -14.05 9.29
C ALA A 58 -4.40 -12.70 9.65
N GLU A 59 -5.67 -12.70 10.01
CA GLU A 59 -6.32 -11.49 10.53
C GLU A 59 -5.62 -11.04 11.83
N THR A 60 -5.30 -9.77 11.90
CA THR A 60 -4.60 -9.15 13.02
C THR A 60 -5.41 -8.00 13.60
N LYS A 61 -5.02 -7.51 14.78
CA LYS A 61 -5.61 -6.32 15.35
C LYS A 61 -5.22 -5.08 14.52
N ILE A 62 -6.21 -4.31 14.07
CA ILE A 62 -5.97 -3.01 13.43
C ILE A 62 -5.19 -2.09 14.39
N GLY A 63 -4.13 -1.45 13.88
CA GLY A 63 -3.20 -0.64 14.67
C GLY A 63 -2.13 -1.45 15.41
N GLY A 64 -2.02 -2.76 15.14
CA GLY A 64 -0.91 -3.58 15.60
C GLY A 64 0.44 -3.08 15.06
N LYS A 65 1.49 -3.22 15.86
CA LYS A 65 2.84 -2.79 15.48
C LYS A 65 3.52 -3.90 14.66
N LEU A 66 4.01 -3.53 13.48
CA LEU A 66 4.96 -4.34 12.72
C LEU A 66 6.36 -4.22 13.34
N PHE A 67 7.08 -5.32 13.42
CA PHE A 67 8.44 -5.42 13.97
C PHE A 67 9.35 -6.20 13.01
#